data_AF-A0A7X5VKC3-F1
#
_entry.id   AF-A0A7X5VKC3-F1
#
_cell.length_a   1.000
_cell.length_b   1.000
_cell.length_c   1.000
_cell.angle_alpha   90.00
_cell.angle_beta   90.00
_cell.angle_gamma   90.00
#
_symmetry.space_group_name_H-M   'P 1'
#
loop_
_entity.id
_entity.type
_entity.pdbx_description
1 polymer ?
#
loop_
_entity_poly.entity_id
_entity_poly.type
_entity_poly.pdbx_seq_one_letter_code
_entity_poly.pdbx_strand_id
1 'polypeptide(L)'
;VAGFNFGDFEVDTRDDEIAAMTIELFAPKSGFGRAGLSDNVMADAINSARLFTSVFGPLSFDRVAVSQQPQFNFGQAWPTLVYLPAASFINQTRLGTAEIYGIESFIDTVAAHEMAHQWWGHEVGWSSYRDQWLSEAFATFSA
;
A
#
# COMPACT_ATOMS: atom_id res chain seq x y z
N VAL A 1 -17.28 6.02 -1.60
CA VAL A 1 -16.71 6.62 -0.37
C VAL A 1 -15.27 7.01 -0.69
N ALA A 2 -14.79 8.14 -0.21
CA ALA A 2 -13.41 8.59 -0.43
C ALA A 2 -12.60 8.48 0.87
N GLY A 3 -11.30 8.25 0.77
CA GLY A 3 -10.35 8.30 1.87
C GLY A 3 -9.62 9.63 1.89
N PHE A 4 -9.29 10.13 3.07
CA PHE A 4 -8.39 11.28 3.25
C PHE A 4 -7.56 11.08 4.50
N ASN A 5 -6.27 11.41 4.42
CA ASN A 5 -5.37 11.38 5.56
C ASN A 5 -4.89 12.81 5.85
N PHE A 6 -4.85 13.18 7.13
CA PHE A 6 -4.48 14.53 7.55
C PHE A 6 -3.51 14.45 8.72
N GLY A 7 -2.40 15.15 8.59
CA GLY A 7 -1.31 15.12 9.57
C GLY A 7 -0.06 15.80 9.03
N ASP A 8 0.98 15.82 9.85
CA ASP A 8 2.29 16.33 9.47
C ASP A 8 3.14 15.19 8.90
N PHE A 9 3.24 15.14 7.58
CA PHE A 9 3.93 14.09 6.83
C PHE A 9 5.23 14.61 6.23
N GLU A 10 6.24 13.75 6.27
CA GLU A 10 7.34 13.78 5.32
C GLU A 10 6.89 13.05 4.05
N VAL A 11 7.21 13.62 2.90
CA VAL A 11 6.76 13.12 1.59
C VAL A 11 7.98 12.77 0.76
N ASP A 12 8.07 11.51 0.33
CA ASP A 12 8.99 11.06 -0.71
C ASP A 12 8.20 10.82 -1.99
N THR A 13 8.63 11.40 -3.11
CA THR A 13 7.95 11.31 -4.40
C THR A 13 8.91 10.76 -5.43
N ARG A 14 8.49 9.70 -6.12
CA ARG A 14 9.30 9.04 -7.14
C ARG A 14 8.47 8.77 -8.39
N ASP A 15 8.99 9.23 -9.52
CA ASP A 15 8.46 8.88 -10.84
C ASP A 15 9.08 7.56 -11.28
N ASP A 16 8.24 6.62 -11.70
CA ASP A 16 8.67 5.33 -12.21
C ASP A 16 8.28 5.15 -13.68
N GLU A 17 9.28 5.14 -14.56
CA GLU A 17 9.05 5.00 -16.01
C GLU A 17 8.50 3.64 -16.41
N ILE A 18 8.82 2.57 -15.65
CA ILE A 18 8.39 1.20 -15.97
C ILE A 18 6.91 1.03 -15.63
N ALA A 19 6.48 1.52 -14.47
CA ALA A 19 5.08 1.53 -14.09
C ALA A 19 4.28 2.66 -14.77
N ALA A 20 4.96 3.61 -15.43
CA ALA A 20 4.38 4.86 -15.94
C ALA A 20 3.56 5.60 -14.87
N MET A 21 4.11 5.69 -13.66
CA MET A 21 3.39 6.16 -12.48
C MET A 21 4.29 6.95 -11.52
N THR A 22 3.76 8.03 -10.96
CA THR A 22 4.29 8.76 -9.81
C THR A 22 3.78 8.14 -8.51
N ILE A 23 4.70 7.72 -7.64
CA ILE A 23 4.38 7.17 -6.32
C ILE A 23 4.81 8.18 -5.26
N GLU A 24 3.87 8.57 -4.40
CA GLU A 24 4.11 9.49 -3.30
C GLU A 24 3.93 8.77 -1.96
N LEU A 25 4.94 8.76 -1.10
CA LEU A 25 4.89 8.15 0.21
C LEU A 25 4.79 9.21 1.31
N PHE A 26 3.69 9.20 2.04
CA PHE A 26 3.39 10.07 3.17
C PHE A 26 3.66 9.32 4.48
N ALA A 27 4.85 9.54 5.04
CA ALA A 27 5.24 8.98 6.34
C ALA A 27 5.13 10.05 7.43
N PRO A 28 4.57 9.75 8.61
CA PRO A 28 4.42 10.76 9.66
C PRO A 28 5.79 11.24 10.16
N LYS A 29 5.95 12.56 10.36
CA LYS A 29 7.21 13.13 10.88
C LYS A 29 7.51 12.73 12.32
N SER A 30 6.47 12.39 13.08
CA SER A 30 6.55 12.04 14.49
C SER A 30 5.57 10.93 14.85
N GLY A 31 5.79 10.26 15.98
CA GLY A 31 4.97 9.14 16.42
C GLY A 31 5.47 7.78 15.91
N PHE A 32 4.57 6.80 15.89
CA PHE A 32 4.87 5.43 15.50
C PHE A 32 5.14 5.35 13.99
N GLY A 33 6.19 4.62 13.60
CA GLY A 33 6.52 4.42 12.18
C GLY A 33 6.97 5.68 11.43
N ARG A 34 7.82 6.50 12.06
CA ARG A 34 8.35 7.73 11.47
C ARG A 34 9.16 7.49 10.17
N ALA A 35 9.24 8.52 9.33
CA ALA A 35 9.87 8.53 7.99
C ALA A 35 11.24 7.84 7.84
N GLY A 36 12.09 7.82 8.86
CA GLY A 36 13.38 7.10 8.80
C GLY A 36 13.31 5.57 8.64
N LEU A 37 12.12 5.01 8.41
CA LEU A 37 11.83 3.59 8.23
C LEU A 37 10.93 3.32 7.00
N SER A 38 10.72 4.32 6.13
CA SER A 38 9.77 4.25 5.03
C SER A 38 10.36 3.74 3.70
N ASP A 39 11.68 3.52 3.62
CA ASP A 39 12.34 3.08 2.38
C ASP A 39 11.83 1.73 1.87
N ASN A 40 11.60 0.77 2.77
CA ASN A 40 11.04 -0.52 2.39
C ASN A 40 9.62 -0.37 1.84
N VAL A 41 8.80 0.47 2.47
CA VAL A 41 7.43 0.75 2.02
C VAL A 41 7.43 1.35 0.61
N MET A 42 8.33 2.31 0.35
CA MET A 42 8.48 2.88 -0.99
C MET A 42 8.93 1.82 -2.00
N ALA A 43 9.89 0.97 -1.63
CA ALA A 43 10.39 -0.10 -2.50
C ALA A 43 9.28 -1.09 -2.85
N ASP A 44 8.48 -1.52 -1.86
CA ASP A 44 7.36 -2.43 -2.06
C ASP A 44 6.32 -1.82 -2.99
N ALA A 45 5.93 -0.55 -2.76
CA ALA A 45 4.98 0.15 -3.61
C ALA A 45 5.45 0.25 -5.07
N ILE A 46 6.73 0.60 -5.30
CA ILE A 46 7.31 0.67 -6.65
C ILE A 46 7.37 -0.71 -7.30
N ASN A 47 7.83 -1.73 -6.57
CA ASN A 47 7.95 -3.09 -7.10
C ASN A 47 6.59 -3.67 -7.47
N SER A 48 5.58 -3.48 -6.62
CA SER A 48 4.20 -3.84 -6.90
C SER A 48 3.66 -3.10 -8.13
N ALA A 49 3.84 -1.77 -8.21
CA ALA A 49 3.39 -0.99 -9.35
C ALA A 49 4.01 -1.47 -10.68
N ARG A 50 5.32 -1.72 -10.70
CA ARG A 50 6.03 -2.25 -11.88
C ARG A 50 5.52 -3.62 -12.29
N LEU A 51 5.45 -4.55 -11.32
CA LEU A 51 5.01 -5.92 -11.57
C LEU A 51 3.58 -5.94 -12.09
N PHE A 52 2.66 -5.28 -11.38
CA PHE A 52 1.24 -5.29 -11.73
C PHE A 52 0.96 -4.56 -13.04
N THR A 53 1.68 -3.48 -13.34
CA THR A 53 1.62 -2.85 -14.67
C THR A 53 2.06 -3.83 -15.76
N SER A 54 3.11 -4.61 -15.52
CA SER A 54 3.60 -5.59 -16.50
C SER A 54 2.64 -6.78 -16.72
N VAL A 55 1.90 -7.20 -15.69
CA VAL A 55 1.02 -8.38 -15.73
C VAL A 55 -0.41 -8.00 -16.13
N PHE A 56 -0.94 -6.90 -15.60
CA PHE A 56 -2.34 -6.48 -15.75
C PHE A 56 -2.52 -5.35 -16.78
N GLY A 57 -1.45 -4.66 -17.16
CA GLY A 57 -1.48 -3.49 -18.03
C GLY A 57 -1.50 -2.17 -17.24
N PRO A 58 -1.39 -1.03 -17.94
CA PRO A 58 -1.36 0.29 -17.31
C PRO A 58 -2.71 0.66 -16.69
N LEU A 59 -2.68 1.43 -15.61
CA LEU A 59 -3.87 2.03 -15.00
C LEU A 59 -4.35 3.26 -15.78
N SER A 60 -5.60 3.66 -15.54
CA SER A 60 -6.19 4.89 -16.09
C SER A 60 -5.64 6.17 -15.46
N PHE A 61 -4.91 6.05 -14.36
CA PHE A 61 -4.24 7.12 -13.63
C PHE A 61 -2.75 6.82 -13.47
N ASP A 62 -1.96 7.89 -13.42
CA ASP A 62 -0.51 7.88 -13.40
C ASP A 62 0.06 8.26 -12.02
N ARG A 63 -0.77 8.27 -10.96
CA ARG A 63 -0.32 8.65 -9.62
C ARG A 63 -1.02 7.90 -8.50
N VAL A 64 -0.25 7.39 -7.55
CA VAL A 64 -0.74 6.76 -6.31
C VAL A 64 -0.03 7.34 -5.10
N ALA A 65 -0.80 7.78 -4.10
CA ALA A 65 -0.28 8.10 -2.77
C ALA A 65 -0.32 6.85 -1.90
N VAL A 66 0.77 6.55 -1.23
CA VAL A 66 0.87 5.57 -0.15
C VAL A 66 1.03 6.35 1.15
N SER A 67 0.23 6.04 2.16
CA SER A 67 0.25 6.75 3.43
C SER A 67 0.10 5.80 4.60
N GLN A 68 0.78 6.09 5.70
CA GLN A 68 0.55 5.37 6.94
C GLN A 68 -0.83 5.72 7.50
N GLN A 69 -1.57 4.72 7.99
CA GLN A 69 -2.71 4.95 8.88
C GLN A 69 -2.39 4.57 10.34
N PRO A 70 -3.10 5.14 11.34
CA PRO A 70 -2.88 4.82 12.76
C PRO A 70 -3.18 3.35 13.13
N GLN A 71 -3.93 2.64 12.30
CA GLN A 71 -4.31 1.25 12.56
C GLN A 71 -3.10 0.33 12.42
N PHE A 72 -2.85 -0.49 13.44
CA PHE A 72 -1.57 -1.18 13.58
C PHE A 72 -1.37 -2.33 12.57
N ASN A 73 -2.43 -3.03 12.21
CA ASN A 73 -2.40 -4.26 11.41
C ASN A 73 -3.55 -4.34 10.40
N PHE A 74 -3.86 -3.22 9.76
CA PHE A 74 -4.91 -3.11 8.75
C PHE A 74 -4.40 -2.28 7.57
N GLY A 75 -4.63 -2.76 6.34
CA GLY A 75 -4.43 -2.02 5.10
C GLY A 75 -5.78 -1.60 4.54
N GLN A 76 -5.79 -0.56 3.69
CA GLN A 76 -6.98 -0.21 2.93
C GLN A 76 -6.63 0.62 1.70
N ALA A 77 -7.19 0.27 0.55
CA ALA A 77 -7.05 1.03 -0.69
C ALA A 77 -8.29 1.86 -1.04
N TRP A 78 -8.03 3.04 -1.61
CA TRP A 78 -8.93 3.86 -2.41
C TRP A 78 -8.29 4.11 -3.78
N PRO A 79 -9.05 4.53 -4.80
CA PRO A 79 -8.46 4.94 -6.07
C PRO A 79 -7.42 6.04 -5.83
N THR A 80 -6.20 5.83 -6.31
CA THR A 80 -5.04 6.75 -6.17
C THR A 80 -4.51 6.95 -4.74
N LEU A 81 -5.00 6.20 -3.75
CA LEU A 81 -4.59 6.32 -2.35
C LEU A 81 -4.59 4.98 -1.62
N VAL A 82 -3.45 4.56 -1.10
CA VAL A 82 -3.24 3.32 -0.34
C VAL A 82 -2.89 3.66 1.10
N TYR A 83 -3.62 3.11 2.06
CA TYR A 83 -3.25 3.10 3.47
C TYR A 83 -2.56 1.81 3.84
N LEU A 84 -1.38 1.99 4.42
CA LEU A 84 -0.62 0.89 5.00
C LEU A 84 -0.63 0.98 6.53
N PRO A 85 -0.60 -0.18 7.20
CA PRO A 85 -0.62 -0.25 8.64
C PRO A 85 0.58 0.48 9.26
N ALA A 86 0.41 1.02 10.46
CA ALA A 86 1.52 1.64 11.20
C ALA A 86 2.71 0.68 11.38
N ALA A 87 2.46 -0.64 11.45
CA ALA A 87 3.49 -1.67 11.54
C ALA A 87 4.39 -1.77 10.30
N SER A 88 3.91 -1.44 9.09
CA SER A 88 4.74 -1.46 7.86
C SER A 88 5.88 -0.45 7.89
N PHE A 89 5.77 0.57 8.76
CA PHE A 89 6.77 1.63 8.91
C PHE A 89 7.71 1.38 10.10
N ILE A 90 7.71 0.17 10.66
CA ILE A 90 8.59 -0.21 11.77
C ILE A 90 9.76 -1.02 11.22
N ASN A 91 10.94 -0.83 11.81
CA ASN A 91 12.10 -1.65 11.48
C ASN A 91 11.78 -3.14 11.71
N GLN A 92 11.85 -3.95 10.65
CA GLN A 92 11.54 -5.38 10.70
C GLN A 92 12.40 -6.17 11.69
N THR A 93 13.66 -5.77 11.90
CA THR A 93 14.51 -6.36 12.96
C THR A 93 13.92 -6.11 14.35
N ARG A 94 13.25 -4.97 14.57
CA ARG A 94 12.58 -4.66 15.83
C ARG A 94 11.22 -5.35 15.96
N LEU A 95 10.51 -5.56 14.85
CA LEU A 95 9.28 -6.37 14.82
C LEU A 95 9.57 -7.82 15.21
N GLY A 96 10.60 -8.45 14.63
CA GLY A 96 10.96 -9.85 14.95
C GLY A 96 11.55 -10.07 16.35
N THR A 97 11.99 -9.00 17.04
CA THR A 97 12.44 -9.06 18.44
C THR A 97 11.35 -8.72 19.45
N ALA A 98 10.29 -8.05 19.02
CA ALA A 98 9.13 -7.81 19.84
C ALA A 98 8.24 -9.06 19.74
N GLU A 99 7.57 -9.43 20.83
CA GLU A 99 6.61 -10.54 20.92
C GLU A 99 5.34 -10.33 20.05
N ILE A 100 5.44 -9.61 18.93
CA ILE A 100 4.37 -9.34 17.96
C ILE A 100 4.32 -10.51 16.96
N TYR A 101 4.35 -11.72 17.51
CA TYR A 101 4.30 -12.97 16.75
C TYR A 101 2.98 -13.05 15.97
N GLY A 102 3.06 -13.20 14.65
CA GLY A 102 1.93 -13.56 13.81
C GLY A 102 1.41 -12.46 12.88
N ILE A 103 2.10 -11.32 12.75
CA ILE A 103 1.78 -10.31 11.73
C ILE A 103 2.84 -10.19 10.63
N GLU A 104 3.97 -10.89 10.74
CA GLU A 104 5.10 -10.74 9.81
C GLU A 104 4.66 -11.04 8.37
N SER A 105 3.96 -12.17 8.16
CA SER A 105 3.43 -12.53 6.84
C SER A 105 2.45 -11.50 6.28
N PHE A 106 1.68 -10.85 7.15
CA PHE A 106 0.78 -9.79 6.76
C PHE A 106 1.55 -8.52 6.36
N ILE A 107 2.56 -8.12 7.12
CA ILE A 107 3.39 -6.95 6.80
C ILE A 107 4.17 -7.14 5.50
N ASP A 108 4.64 -8.35 5.23
CA ASP A 108 5.38 -8.68 4.01
C ASP A 108 4.51 -8.60 2.75
N THR A 109 3.18 -8.73 2.86
CA THR A 109 2.28 -8.83 1.70
C THR A 109 1.30 -7.67 1.57
N VAL A 110 0.98 -6.97 2.66
CA VAL A 110 -0.06 -5.94 2.68
C VAL A 110 0.21 -4.80 1.69
N ALA A 111 1.46 -4.38 1.51
CA ALA A 111 1.77 -3.32 0.54
C ALA A 111 1.40 -3.74 -0.88
N ALA A 112 1.76 -4.96 -1.28
CA ALA A 112 1.39 -5.50 -2.58
C ALA A 112 -0.12 -5.73 -2.71
N HIS A 113 -0.78 -6.26 -1.67
CA HIS A 113 -2.23 -6.47 -1.66
C HIS A 113 -2.99 -5.16 -1.89
N GLU A 114 -2.66 -4.10 -1.12
CA GLU A 114 -3.35 -2.81 -1.25
C GLU A 114 -3.01 -2.08 -2.57
N MET A 115 -1.81 -2.27 -3.10
CA MET A 115 -1.46 -1.77 -4.43
C MET A 115 -2.23 -2.51 -5.54
N ALA A 116 -2.45 -3.81 -5.40
CA ALA A 116 -3.22 -4.61 -6.37
C ALA A 116 -4.67 -4.15 -6.48
N HIS A 117 -5.25 -3.60 -5.41
CA HIS A 117 -6.60 -3.04 -5.43
C HIS A 117 -6.78 -1.87 -6.40
N GLN A 118 -5.69 -1.20 -6.82
CA GLN A 118 -5.75 -0.19 -7.87
C GLN A 118 -6.27 -0.77 -9.20
N TRP A 119 -5.96 -2.04 -9.51
CA TRP A 119 -6.59 -2.78 -10.61
C TRP A 119 -7.88 -3.46 -10.15
N TRP A 120 -7.80 -4.21 -9.05
CA TRP A 120 -8.88 -5.08 -8.57
C TRP A 120 -9.72 -4.39 -7.50
N GLY A 121 -10.75 -3.66 -7.92
CA GLY A 121 -11.67 -2.93 -7.06
C GLY A 121 -11.79 -1.44 -7.42
N HIS A 122 -10.78 -0.87 -8.10
CA HIS A 122 -10.81 0.53 -8.52
C HIS A 122 -10.91 0.69 -10.05
N GLU A 123 -10.08 -0.01 -10.83
CA GLU A 123 -10.25 -0.07 -12.30
C GLU A 123 -11.35 -1.07 -12.66
N VAL A 124 -11.28 -2.29 -12.11
CA VAL A 124 -12.28 -3.35 -12.27
C VAL A 124 -13.06 -3.51 -10.96
N GLY A 125 -14.22 -2.86 -10.89
CA GLY A 125 -15.11 -2.94 -9.73
C GLY A 125 -15.95 -4.23 -9.67
N TRP A 126 -16.81 -4.30 -8.66
CA TRP A 126 -17.76 -5.40 -8.46
C TRP A 126 -19.21 -4.92 -8.61
N SER A 127 -20.12 -5.80 -9.02
CA SER A 127 -21.53 -5.45 -9.29
C SER A 127 -22.37 -5.33 -8.02
N SER A 128 -22.16 -6.24 -7.06
CA SER A 128 -22.90 -6.26 -5.79
C SER A 128 -21.99 -6.57 -4.61
N TYR A 129 -22.47 -6.35 -3.38
CA TYR A 129 -21.70 -6.69 -2.17
C TYR A 129 -21.30 -8.18 -2.12
N ARG A 130 -22.05 -9.06 -2.80
CA ARG A 130 -21.75 -10.49 -2.88
C ARG A 130 -20.56 -10.81 -3.77
N ASP A 131 -20.11 -9.85 -4.56
CA ASP A 131 -19.01 -9.97 -5.51
C ASP A 131 -17.72 -9.29 -4.98
N GLN A 132 -17.77 -8.64 -3.81
CA GLN A 132 -16.61 -7.99 -3.18
C GLN A 132 -15.42 -8.95 -2.98
N TRP A 133 -15.70 -10.22 -2.70
CA TRP A 133 -14.66 -11.23 -2.52
C TRP A 133 -13.76 -11.39 -3.75
N LEU A 134 -14.23 -11.06 -4.96
CA LEU A 134 -13.41 -11.14 -6.17
C LEU A 134 -12.25 -10.14 -6.10
N SER A 135 -12.54 -8.90 -5.68
CA SER A 135 -11.51 -7.85 -5.52
C SER A 135 -10.47 -8.28 -4.48
N GLU A 136 -10.91 -8.72 -3.31
CA GLU A 136 -10.02 -9.21 -2.25
C GLU A 136 -9.20 -10.44 -2.69
N ALA A 137 -9.83 -11.42 -3.32
CA ALA A 137 -9.15 -12.64 -3.74
C ALA A 137 -8.10 -12.38 -4.84
N PHE A 138 -8.39 -11.50 -5.80
CA PHE A 138 -7.40 -11.13 -6.82
C PHE A 138 -6.27 -10.29 -6.22
N ALA A 139 -6.56 -9.38 -5.28
CA ALA A 139 -5.53 -8.64 -4.57
C ALA A 139 -4.62 -9.56 -3.75
N THR A 140 -5.20 -10.52 -3.00
CA THR A 140 -4.45 -11.52 -2.23
C THR A 140 -3.65 -12.47 -3.11
N PHE A 141 -4.17 -12.88 -4.27
CA PHE A 141 -3.41 -13.73 -5.21
C PHE A 141 -2.25 -12.98 -5.88
N SER A 142 -2.38 -11.65 -6.01
CA SER A 142 -1.34 -10.80 -6.61
C SER A 142 -0.17 -10.51 -5.66
N ALA A 143 -0.43 -10.55 -4.35
CA ALA A 143 0.54 -10.30 -3.28
C ALA A 143 1.36 -11.55 -2.94
#